data_AF-A0A3B8JXW4-F1
#
_entry.id   AF-A0A3B8JXW4-F1
#
_cell.length_a   1.000
_cell.length_b   1.000
_cell.length_c   1.000
_cell.angle_alpha   90.00
_cell.angle_beta   90.00
_cell.angle_gamma   90.00
#
_symmetry.space_group_name_H-M   'P 1'
#
loop_
_entity.id
_entity.type
_entity.pdbx_description
1 polymer ?
#
loop_
_entity_poly.entity_id
_entity_poly.type
_entity_poly.pdbx_seq_one_letter_code
_entity_poly.pdbx_strand_id
1 'polypeptide(L)'
;MPPIFTPKYAMNEENGKYRFTFFCELSGESYTTPAIAADSIEKALELARNDARPHFNRCMRCQRWICDAAYNEDEMMCLSCAPKINPTPVSNTRVNKGRHFSSAFGKKDS
;
A
#
# COMPACT_ATOMS: atom_id res chain seq x y z
N MET A 1 -16.26 12.11 -13.73
CA MET A 1 -14.86 12.26 -13.28
C MET A 1 -14.48 10.98 -12.54
N PRO A 2 -13.44 10.24 -12.97
CA PRO A 2 -12.99 9.06 -12.23
C PRO A 2 -12.49 9.48 -10.84
N PRO A 3 -12.58 8.59 -9.85
CA PRO A 3 -12.15 8.92 -8.49
C PRO A 3 -10.64 9.17 -8.43
N ILE A 4 -10.26 10.20 -7.67
CA ILE A 4 -8.85 10.55 -7.47
C ILE A 4 -8.18 9.41 -6.68
N PHE A 5 -7.02 8.96 -7.16
CA PHE A 5 -6.23 7.94 -6.50
C PHE A 5 -5.52 8.52 -5.28
N THR A 6 -6.03 8.16 -4.10
CA THR A 6 -5.56 8.65 -2.79
C THR A 6 -5.34 7.50 -1.79
N PRO A 7 -4.49 6.51 -2.11
CA PRO A 7 -4.14 5.44 -1.18
C PRO A 7 -3.28 5.97 -0.01
N LYS A 8 -3.13 5.14 1.02
CA LYS A 8 -2.10 5.38 2.05
C LYS A 8 -0.71 5.19 1.44
N TYR A 9 0.23 6.05 1.81
CA TYR A 9 1.60 5.95 1.34
C TYR A 9 2.63 6.38 2.38
N ALA A 10 3.87 5.94 2.16
CA ALA A 10 5.08 6.43 2.80
C ALA A 10 6.02 6.96 1.71
N MET A 11 6.90 7.89 2.08
CA MET A 11 7.85 8.50 1.17
C MET A 11 9.23 8.50 1.82
N ASN A 12 10.24 8.16 1.03
CA ASN A 12 11.65 8.35 1.37
C ASN A 12 12.31 9.24 0.31
N GLU A 13 13.23 10.09 0.75
CA GLU A 13 14.06 10.92 -0.14
C GLU A 13 15.52 10.53 0.05
N GLU A 14 16.21 10.21 -1.05
CA GLU A 14 17.62 9.85 -1.07
C GLU A 14 18.29 10.54 -2.26
N ASN A 15 19.35 11.31 -2.01
CA ASN A 15 20.15 11.99 -3.04
C ASN A 15 19.30 12.86 -4.00
N GLY A 16 18.31 13.58 -3.47
CA GLY A 16 17.41 14.44 -4.25
C GLY A 16 16.44 13.68 -5.15
N LYS A 17 16.24 12.37 -4.93
CA LYS A 17 15.21 11.56 -5.57
C LYS A 17 14.23 11.05 -4.55
N TYR A 18 12.97 10.97 -4.95
CA TYR A 18 11.88 10.51 -4.11
C TYR A 18 11.49 9.08 -4.45
N ARG A 19 11.14 8.30 -3.42
CA ARG A 19 10.57 6.96 -3.58
C ARG A 19 9.31 6.88 -2.75
N PHE A 20 8.21 6.49 -3.38
CA PHE A 20 6.92 6.34 -2.71
C PHE A 20 6.58 4.87 -2.56
N THR A 21 6.03 4.50 -1.41
CA THR A 21 5.46 3.18 -1.16
C THR A 21 3.98 3.34 -0.86
N PHE A 22 3.13 2.78 -1.71
CA PHE A 22 1.67 2.80 -1.58
C PHE A 22 1.20 1.48 -0.96
N PHE A 23 0.21 1.55 -0.07
CA PHE A 23 -0.22 0.40 0.72
C PHE A 23 -1.68 0.00 0.42
N CYS A 24 -1.90 -1.30 0.26
CA CYS A 24 -3.21 -1.91 0.21
C CYS A 24 -3.88 -1.77 1.59
N GLU A 25 -5.05 -1.14 1.61
CA GLU A 25 -5.76 -0.89 2.86
C GLU A 25 -6.43 -2.13 3.47
N LEU A 26 -6.46 -3.26 2.75
CA LEU A 26 -7.03 -4.52 3.25
C LEU A 26 -5.95 -5.54 3.62
N SER A 27 -4.98 -5.82 2.75
CA SER A 27 -3.94 -6.84 2.98
C SER A 27 -2.66 -6.31 3.62
N GLY A 28 -2.42 -4.99 3.56
CA GLY A 28 -1.15 -4.39 3.97
C GLY A 28 0.01 -4.63 3.01
N GLU A 29 -0.22 -5.32 1.89
CA GLU A 29 0.75 -5.39 0.79
C GLU A 29 1.01 -4.01 0.19
N SER A 30 2.15 -3.85 -0.47
CA SER A 30 2.58 -2.53 -0.93
C SER A 30 3.21 -2.58 -2.31
N TYR A 31 3.11 -1.45 -3.01
CA TYR A 31 3.83 -1.16 -4.24
C TYR A 31 4.79 0.00 -4.00
N THR A 32 6.07 -0.19 -4.33
CA THR A 32 7.09 0.85 -4.20
C THR A 32 7.55 1.29 -5.57
N THR A 33 7.43 2.59 -5.86
CA THR A 33 7.84 3.17 -7.14
C THR A 33 9.35 3.06 -7.35
N PRO A 34 9.84 3.18 -8.59
CA PRO A 34 11.22 3.59 -8.85
C PRO A 34 11.57 4.93 -8.17
N ALA A 35 12.86 5.27 -8.15
CA ALA A 35 13.31 6.57 -7.67
C ALA A 35 12.94 7.65 -8.70
N ILE A 36 12.20 8.67 -8.27
CA ILE A 36 11.65 9.75 -9.10
C ILE A 36 12.46 11.02 -8.85
N ALA A 37 13.05 11.57 -9.91
CA ALA A 37 13.64 12.91 -9.88
C ALA A 37 12.54 13.92 -10.25
N ALA A 38 12.32 14.91 -9.40
CA ALA A 38 11.37 15.99 -9.64
C ALA A 38 11.75 17.22 -8.81
N ASP A 39 11.29 18.39 -9.24
CA ASP A 39 11.62 19.67 -8.60
C ASP A 39 10.85 19.92 -7.29
N SER A 40 9.79 19.14 -7.01
CA SER A 40 9.05 19.20 -5.77
C SER A 40 8.44 17.85 -5.37
N ILE A 41 8.13 17.69 -4.09
CA ILE A 41 7.47 16.50 -3.54
C ILE A 41 6.09 16.31 -4.18
N GLU A 42 5.33 17.39 -4.40
CA GLU A 42 4.00 17.32 -5.01
C GLU A 42 4.08 16.76 -6.42
N LYS A 43 5.06 17.21 -7.22
CA LYS A 43 5.26 16.70 -8.57
C LYS A 43 5.73 15.25 -8.55
N ALA A 44 6.64 14.90 -7.65
CA ALA A 44 7.09 13.52 -7.48
C ALA A 44 5.92 12.60 -7.08
N LEU A 45 5.05 13.05 -6.18
CA LEU A 45 3.88 12.31 -5.72
C LEU A 45 2.81 12.16 -6.81
N GLU A 46 2.63 13.14 -7.69
CA GLU A 46 1.76 13.03 -8.86
C GLU A 46 2.27 11.92 -9.81
N LEU A 47 3.57 11.95 -10.15
CA LEU A 47 4.21 10.92 -10.98
C LEU A 47 4.09 9.54 -10.32
N ALA A 48 4.37 9.45 -9.03
CA ALA A 48 4.25 8.22 -8.25
C ALA A 48 2.82 7.68 -8.23
N ARG A 49 1.80 8.55 -8.14
CA ARG A 49 0.40 8.14 -8.19
C ARG A 49 0.01 7.58 -9.55
N ASN A 50 0.50 8.18 -10.64
CA ASN A 50 0.25 7.67 -11.98
C ASN A 50 0.90 6.30 -12.21
N ASP A 51 2.13 6.12 -11.73
CA ASP A 51 2.88 4.86 -11.77
C ASP A 51 2.19 3.75 -10.95
N ALA A 52 1.71 4.09 -9.75
CA ALA A 52 1.10 3.12 -8.84
C ALA A 52 -0.37 2.81 -9.17
N ARG A 53 -1.12 3.73 -9.81
CA ARG A 53 -2.57 3.59 -10.09
C ARG A 53 -2.99 2.22 -10.64
N PRO A 54 -2.32 1.59 -11.64
CA PRO A 54 -2.75 0.30 -12.18
C PRO A 54 -2.65 -0.87 -11.19
N HIS A 55 -1.93 -0.72 -10.08
CA HIS A 55 -1.75 -1.77 -9.07
C HIS A 55 -2.84 -1.78 -7.98
N PHE A 56 -3.82 -0.89 -8.08
CA PHE A 56 -4.86 -0.72 -7.07
C PHE A 56 -6.26 -0.60 -7.67
N ASN A 57 -7.22 -1.21 -6.99
CA ASN A 57 -8.66 -1.12 -7.29
C ASN A 57 -9.38 -0.37 -6.18
N ARG A 58 -10.40 0.41 -6.55
CA ARG A 58 -11.26 1.09 -5.59
C ARG A 58 -12.49 0.23 -5.32
N CYS A 59 -12.68 -0.19 -4.06
CA CYS A 59 -13.88 -0.93 -3.69
C CYS A 59 -15.13 -0.05 -3.84
N MET A 60 -16.13 -0.47 -4.62
CA MET A 60 -17.36 0.31 -4.82
C MET A 60 -18.19 0.47 -3.53
N ARG A 61 -18.03 -0.42 -2.54
CA ARG A 61 -18.76 -0.35 -1.27
C ARG A 61 -18.08 0.51 -0.22
N CYS A 62 -16.81 0.25 0.09
CA CYS A 62 -16.08 0.93 1.18
C CYS A 62 -15.08 1.99 0.71
N GLN A 63 -14.93 2.17 -0.60
CA GLN A 63 -14.11 3.21 -1.25
C GLN A 63 -12.60 3.16 -0.95
N ARG A 64 -12.13 2.11 -0.26
CA ARG A 64 -10.70 1.83 -0.01
C ARG A 64 -9.98 1.48 -1.30
N TRP A 65 -8.70 1.85 -1.35
CA TRP A 65 -7.77 1.43 -2.39
C TRP A 65 -7.04 0.16 -1.97
N ILE A 66 -7.18 -0.90 -2.77
CA ILE A 66 -6.68 -2.23 -2.44
C ILE A 66 -5.95 -2.89 -3.62
N CYS A 67 -5.02 -3.80 -3.36
CA CYS A 67 -4.34 -4.55 -4.39
C CYS A 67 -5.26 -5.60 -5.05
N ASP A 68 -4.86 -6.11 -6.21
CA ASP A 68 -5.59 -7.12 -6.98
C ASP A 68 -5.88 -8.39 -6.15
N ALA A 69 -4.91 -8.85 -5.36
CA ALA A 69 -5.07 -10.02 -4.50
C ALA A 69 -6.18 -9.87 -3.43
N ALA A 70 -6.56 -8.64 -3.11
CA ALA A 70 -7.60 -8.33 -2.13
C ALA A 70 -8.94 -7.95 -2.79
N TYR A 71 -9.02 -7.97 -4.12
CA TYR A 71 -10.16 -7.51 -4.91
C TYR A 71 -10.99 -8.68 -5.44
N ASN A 72 -12.31 -8.50 -5.42
CA ASN A 72 -13.26 -9.33 -6.11
C ASN A 72 -13.74 -8.57 -7.35
N GLU A 73 -13.15 -8.92 -8.49
CA GLU A 73 -13.43 -8.32 -9.79
C GLU A 73 -14.86 -8.55 -10.26
N ASP A 74 -15.48 -9.69 -9.92
CA ASP A 74 -16.85 -10.02 -10.32
C ASP A 74 -17.87 -9.07 -9.69
N GLU A 75 -17.58 -8.60 -8.47
CA GLU A 75 -18.45 -7.73 -7.68
C GLU A 75 -17.98 -6.27 -7.66
N MET A 76 -16.81 -5.99 -8.24
CA MET A 76 -16.12 -4.71 -8.14
C MET A 76 -15.94 -4.20 -6.69
N MET A 77 -15.66 -5.12 -5.78
CA MET A 77 -15.55 -4.87 -4.33
C MET A 77 -14.30 -5.53 -3.75
N CYS A 78 -13.88 -5.12 -2.55
CA CYS A 78 -12.84 -5.87 -1.83
C CYS A 78 -13.40 -7.17 -1.26
N LEU A 79 -12.53 -8.16 -1.01
CA LEU A 79 -12.91 -9.47 -0.46
C LEU A 79 -13.54 -9.40 0.94
N SER A 80 -13.34 -8.30 1.67
CA SER A 80 -14.06 -8.06 2.94
C SER A 80 -15.50 -7.59 2.74
N CYS A 81 -15.82 -6.94 1.62
CA CYS A 81 -17.18 -6.47 1.31
C CYS A 81 -17.97 -7.50 0.50
N ALA A 82 -17.30 -8.21 -0.42
CA ALA A 82 -17.87 -9.28 -1.22
C ALA A 82 -16.84 -10.42 -1.37
N PRO A 83 -16.84 -11.41 -0.47
CA PRO A 83 -15.98 -12.59 -0.58
C PRO A 83 -16.27 -13.38 -1.86
N LYS A 84 -15.24 -13.96 -2.49
CA LYS A 84 -15.44 -14.93 -3.58
C LYS A 84 -15.99 -16.24 -3.03
N ILE A 85 -17.00 -16.81 -3.68
CA ILE A 85 -17.65 -18.06 -3.25
C ILE A 85 -16.71 -19.27 -3.43
N ASN A 86 -15.86 -19.24 -4.47
CA ASN A 86 -14.83 -20.26 -4.72
C ASN A 86 -13.46 -19.58 -4.91
N PRO A 87 -12.81 -19.13 -3.82
CA PRO A 87 -11.51 -18.50 -3.95
C PRO A 87 -10.49 -19.54 -4.42
N THR A 88 -9.64 -19.18 -5.39
CA THR A 88 -8.39 -19.92 -5.59
C THR A 88 -7.65 -19.98 -4.25
N PRO A 89 -7.01 -21.10 -3.87
CA PRO A 89 -6.26 -21.17 -2.62
C PRO A 89 -5.15 -20.12 -2.62
N VAL A 90 -5.43 -18.96 -2.02
CA VAL A 90 -4.42 -17.96 -1.74
C VAL A 90 -3.67 -18.47 -0.52
N SER A 91 -2.40 -18.84 -0.71
CA SER A 91 -1.48 -19.21 0.35
C SER A 91 -1.22 -17.98 1.24
N ASN A 92 -2.16 -17.69 2.13
CA ASN A 92 -2.07 -16.64 3.14
C ASN A 92 -1.17 -17.11 4.29
N THR A 93 0.09 -17.37 4.00
CA THR A 93 1.13 -17.44 5.03
C THR A 93 1.94 -16.16 5.01
N ARG A 94 1.39 -15.10 5.63
CA ARG A 94 2.22 -14.13 6.33
C ARG A 94 1.99 -14.30 7.82
N VAL A 95 2.75 -15.23 8.40
CA VAL A 95 3.07 -15.21 9.83
C VAL A 95 3.80 -13.90 10.09
N ASN A 96 3.12 -12.92 10.68
CA ASN A 96 3.82 -11.82 11.34
C ASN A 96 3.73 -12.07 12.85
N LYS A 97 4.67 -12.87 13.37
CA LYS A 97 4.98 -12.90 14.79
C LYS A 97 5.29 -11.47 15.20
N GLY A 98 4.57 -10.96 16.20
CA GLY A 98 4.64 -9.59 16.66
C GLY A 98 6.07 -9.07 16.78
N ARG A 99 6.32 -7.88 16.24
CA ARG A 99 7.50 -7.09 16.58
C ARG A 99 7.39 -6.69 18.04
N HIS A 100 8.05 -7.46 18.90
CA HIS A 100 8.35 -7.06 20.27
C HIS A 100 9.40 -5.94 20.19
N PHE A 101 8.97 -4.69 20.29
CA PHE A 101 9.86 -3.57 20.56
C PHE A 101 10.28 -3.64 22.03
N SER A 102 11.28 -4.47 22.36
CA SER A 102 12.05 -4.29 23.58
C SER A 102 13.07 -3.18 23.33
N SER A 103 12.74 -1.98 23.80
CA SER A 103 13.69 -0.87 23.90
C SER A 103 14.87 -1.30 24.76
N ALA A 104 16.03 -1.48 24.14
CA ALA A 104 17.31 -1.56 24.82
C ALA A 104 17.77 -0.12 25.15
N PHE A 105 17.47 0.36 26.35
CA PHE A 105 18.15 1.52 26.92
C PHE A 105 19.36 1.03 27.72
N GLY A 106 20.54 1.35 27.21
CA GLY A 106 21.83 1.05 27.84
C GLY A 106 22.09 1.93 29.06
N LYS A 107 22.56 1.26 30.13
CA LYS A 107 23.62 1.63 31.08
C LYS A 107 23.95 3.10 31.25
N LYS A 108 23.84 3.61 32.49
CA LYS A 108 24.88 4.42 33.17
C LYS A 108 24.80 4.17 34.68
N ASP A 109 25.74 3.40 35.20
CA ASP A 109 26.09 3.36 36.62
C ASP A 109 27.13 4.47 36.87
N SER A 110 26.86 5.35 37.82
CA SER A 110 27.87 6.12 38.58
C SER A 110 27.27 6.63 39.87
#